data_AF-A0A8H3EK78-F1
#
_entry.id   AF-A0A8H3EK78-F1
#
_cell.length_a   1.000
_cell.length_b   1.000
_cell.length_c   1.000
_cell.angle_alpha   90.00
_cell.angle_beta   90.00
_cell.angle_gamma   90.00
#
_symmetry.space_group_name_H-M   'P 1'
#
loop_
_entity.id
_entity.type
_entity.pdbx_description
1 polymer ?
#
loop_
_entity_poly.entity_id
_entity_poly.type
_entity_poly.pdbx_seq_one_letter_code
_entity_poly.pdbx_strand_id
1 'polypeptide(L)'
;MAHLEERHWNSGIMEEHPVEKFWADRFLTYSRDTSSSPASTPSLPAVSSYIPPDPKFSLNGYSGSWIPFGGGSHQCPGRHWVKVQMLLSFAIISEAFEIELLAREEGLKVDTGKYGLGALMPAEKAGFRIRRKKTAV
;
A
#
# COMPACT_ATOMS: atom_id res chain seq x y z
N MET A 1 1.30 -17.33 4.74
CA MET A 1 2.37 -16.31 4.59
C MET A 1 1.75 -14.99 4.99
N ALA A 2 2.18 -14.40 6.11
CA ALA A 2 1.43 -13.34 6.82
C ALA A 2 0.98 -12.15 5.97
N HIS A 3 1.68 -11.84 4.87
CA HIS A 3 1.35 -10.74 3.96
C HIS A 3 0.00 -10.84 3.20
N LEU A 4 -0.66 -12.00 3.20
CA LEU A 4 -1.99 -12.22 2.60
C LEU A 4 -2.97 -12.85 3.61
N GLU A 5 -2.67 -12.78 4.90
CA GLU A 5 -3.56 -13.32 5.94
C GLU A 5 -4.39 -12.16 6.52
N GLU A 6 -5.68 -12.11 6.21
CA GLU A 6 -6.62 -11.03 6.59
C GLU A 6 -6.50 -10.59 8.05
N ARG A 7 -6.31 -11.53 8.97
CA ARG A 7 -6.13 -11.27 10.41
C ARG A 7 -5.00 -10.29 10.77
N HIS A 8 -4.03 -10.07 9.87
CA HIS A 8 -2.89 -9.17 10.09
C HIS A 8 -3.06 -7.80 9.42
N TRP A 9 -4.12 -7.60 8.62
CA TRP A 9 -4.27 -6.44 7.77
C TRP A 9 -5.57 -5.71 8.05
N ASN A 10 -5.51 -4.37 8.10
CA ASN A 10 -6.71 -3.55 8.10
C ASN A 10 -7.49 -3.83 6.81
N SER A 11 -8.75 -4.26 6.93
CA SER A 11 -9.64 -4.57 5.81
C SER A 11 -10.83 -3.61 5.73
N GLY A 12 -10.78 -2.48 6.43
CA GLY A 12 -11.91 -1.56 6.58
C GLY A 12 -12.79 -1.90 7.78
N ILE A 13 -13.81 -1.09 8.03
CA ILE A 13 -14.71 -1.22 9.19
C ILE A 13 -15.67 -2.42 9.01
N MET A 14 -16.03 -2.70 7.76
CA MET A 14 -16.96 -3.74 7.35
C MET A 14 -16.28 -4.83 6.52
N GLU A 15 -14.94 -4.96 6.63
CA GLU A 15 -14.13 -5.90 5.85
C GLU A 15 -14.28 -5.72 4.32
N GLU A 16 -14.57 -4.48 3.89
CA GLU A 16 -14.82 -4.11 2.50
C GLU A 16 -13.55 -4.12 1.60
N HIS A 17 -12.36 -4.30 2.19
CA HIS A 17 -11.07 -4.22 1.50
C HIS A 17 -10.23 -5.50 1.66
N PRO A 18 -10.50 -6.55 0.85
CA PRO A 18 -9.75 -7.81 0.84
C PRO A 18 -8.24 -7.60 0.70
N VAL A 19 -7.43 -8.47 1.32
CA VAL A 19 -5.96 -8.33 1.36
C VAL A 19 -5.29 -8.57 0.01
N GLU A 20 -5.93 -9.32 -0.89
CA GLU A 20 -5.49 -9.57 -2.26
C GLU A 20 -5.71 -8.35 -3.17
N LYS A 21 -6.51 -7.37 -2.71
CA LYS A 21 -6.77 -6.14 -3.45
C LYS A 21 -5.95 -4.98 -2.89
N PHE A 22 -5.40 -4.20 -3.80
CA PHE A 22 -4.72 -2.97 -3.44
C PHE A 22 -5.71 -1.97 -2.82
N TRP A 23 -5.33 -1.41 -1.68
CA TRP A 23 -6.06 -0.35 -0.99
C TRP A 23 -5.05 0.61 -0.37
N ALA A 24 -5.07 1.87 -0.80
CA ALA A 24 -4.08 2.87 -0.41
C ALA A 24 -4.14 3.21 1.09
N ASP A 25 -5.34 3.15 1.68
CA ASP A 25 -5.57 3.61 3.05
C ASP A 25 -5.32 2.53 4.10
N ARG A 26 -4.82 1.34 3.69
CA ARG A 26 -4.56 0.19 4.57
C ARG A 26 -3.65 0.52 5.76
N PHE A 27 -2.75 1.48 5.56
CA PHE A 27 -1.79 1.93 6.57
C PHE A 27 -2.17 3.26 7.24
N LEU A 28 -3.36 3.77 6.97
CA LEU A 28 -3.86 5.01 7.57
C LEU A 28 -4.67 4.68 8.83
N THR A 29 -4.44 5.47 9.87
CA THR A 29 -5.24 5.49 11.09
C THR A 29 -5.93 6.84 11.21
N TYR A 30 -7.17 6.83 11.68
CA TYR A 30 -7.97 8.04 11.88
C TYR A 30 -8.01 8.33 13.39
N SER A 31 -7.76 9.57 13.80
CA SER A 31 -7.55 9.96 15.22
C SER A 31 -8.74 9.72 16.18
N ARG A 32 -9.87 9.20 15.70
CA ARG A 32 -10.98 8.73 16.56
C ARG A 32 -11.13 7.20 16.59
N ASP A 33 -10.43 6.48 15.72
CA ASP A 33 -10.47 5.04 15.64
C ASP A 33 -9.46 4.45 16.63
N THR A 34 -9.90 4.34 17.88
CA THR A 34 -9.29 3.45 18.87
C THR A 34 -9.33 1.97 18.44
N SER A 35 -10.00 1.66 17.32
CA SER A 35 -10.14 0.34 16.70
C SER A 35 -9.19 0.07 15.52
N SER A 36 -8.41 1.03 15.05
CA SER A 36 -7.53 0.85 13.87
C SER A 36 -6.18 0.17 14.17
N SER A 37 -6.02 -0.36 15.39
CA SER A 37 -4.92 -1.28 15.74
C SER A 37 -5.40 -2.73 15.59
N PRO A 38 -4.60 -3.65 15.03
CA PRO A 38 -4.96 -5.06 15.05
C PRO A 38 -4.98 -5.51 16.52
N ALA A 39 -6.15 -5.98 16.95
CA ALA A 39 -6.54 -6.42 18.30
C ALA A 39 -7.07 -5.33 19.27
N SER A 40 -8.26 -4.80 19.00
CA SER A 40 -9.16 -4.29 20.06
C SER A 40 -10.63 -4.52 19.68
N THR A 41 -11.34 -5.26 20.52
CA THR A 41 -12.77 -5.60 20.46
C THR A 41 -13.73 -4.40 20.25
N PRO A 42 -14.88 -4.57 19.59
CA PRO A 42 -15.75 -3.46 19.22
C PRO A 42 -16.65 -3.01 20.37
N SER A 43 -16.59 -1.72 20.70
CA SER A 43 -17.68 -1.02 21.40
C SER A 43 -18.12 0.19 20.57
N LEU A 44 -19.31 0.11 19.97
CA LEU A 44 -20.05 1.24 19.39
C LEU A 44 -20.42 2.24 20.52
N PRO A 45 -20.54 3.59 20.31
CA PRO A 45 -21.50 4.15 19.34
C PRO A 45 -21.20 5.57 18.77
N ALA A 46 -22.19 6.06 18.00
CA ALA A 46 -22.60 7.45 17.73
C ALA A 46 -22.23 8.09 16.39
N VAL A 47 -23.28 8.19 15.56
CA VAL A 47 -23.40 9.04 14.36
C VAL A 47 -23.10 10.50 14.73
N SER A 48 -22.01 11.06 14.20
CA SER A 48 -21.73 12.50 14.26
C SER A 48 -21.06 12.94 12.97
N SER A 49 -21.63 13.98 12.34
CA SER A 49 -21.17 14.71 11.14
C SER A 49 -19.69 14.46 10.76
N TYR A 50 -19.49 13.70 9.68
CA TYR A 50 -18.18 13.20 9.22
C TYR A 50 -17.31 14.34 8.67
N ILE A 51 -16.52 14.96 9.54
CA ILE A 51 -15.21 15.48 9.15
C ILE A 51 -14.23 14.40 9.62
N PRO A 52 -13.72 13.53 8.71
CA PRO A 52 -12.71 12.57 9.09
C PRO A 52 -11.53 13.34 9.71
N PRO A 53 -11.04 12.92 10.88
CA PRO A 53 -9.78 13.48 11.39
C PRO A 53 -8.67 13.23 10.37
N ASP A 54 -7.65 14.10 10.35
CA ASP A 54 -6.53 13.96 9.42
C ASP A 54 -5.94 12.55 9.49
N PRO A 55 -5.93 11.79 8.38
CA PRO A 55 -5.40 10.43 8.37
C PRO A 55 -3.91 10.46 8.66
N LYS A 56 -3.44 9.53 9.50
CA LYS A 56 -2.02 9.38 9.84
C LYS A 56 -1.51 8.03 9.39
N PHE A 57 -0.39 8.03 8.67
CA PHE A 57 0.30 6.79 8.32
C PHE A 57 0.87 6.13 9.59
N SER A 58 0.64 4.84 9.77
CA SER A 58 1.15 4.05 10.89
C SER A 58 1.51 2.63 10.46
N LEU A 59 2.65 2.14 10.94
CA LEU A 59 3.05 0.73 10.83
C LEU A 59 2.87 -0.04 12.15
N ASN A 60 2.30 0.61 13.17
CA ASN A 60 2.04 -0.04 14.45
C ASN A 60 1.06 -1.20 14.25
N GLY A 61 1.32 -2.34 14.88
CA GLY A 61 0.49 -3.55 14.73
C GLY A 61 0.85 -4.46 13.55
N TYR A 62 1.71 -4.00 12.62
CA TYR A 62 2.14 -4.79 11.45
C TYR A 62 3.49 -5.49 11.63
N SER A 63 4.06 -5.46 12.85
CA SER A 63 5.36 -6.07 13.14
C SER A 63 5.32 -7.58 12.87
N GLY A 64 6.35 -8.10 12.19
CA GLY A 64 6.43 -9.51 11.80
C GLY A 64 5.62 -9.89 10.55
N SER A 65 4.53 -9.17 10.25
CA SER A 65 3.71 -9.39 9.05
C SER A 65 4.15 -8.52 7.86
N TRP A 66 4.58 -7.28 8.13
CA TRP A 66 5.11 -6.36 7.13
C TRP A 66 6.63 -6.42 7.07
N ILE A 67 7.16 -7.27 6.18
CA ILE A 67 8.60 -7.51 6.01
C ILE A 67 9.10 -7.29 4.57
N PRO A 68 8.77 -6.17 3.90
CA PRO A 68 9.12 -5.94 2.49
C PRO A 68 10.63 -5.85 2.22
N PHE A 69 11.43 -5.68 3.28
CA PHE A 69 12.90 -5.57 3.22
C PHE A 69 13.60 -6.73 3.93
N GLY A 70 12.88 -7.81 4.24
CA GLY A 70 13.38 -8.91 5.08
C GLY A 70 13.50 -8.52 6.57
N GLY A 71 14.08 -9.42 7.36
CA GLY A 71 14.24 -9.28 8.81
C GLY A 71 15.57 -9.83 9.32
N GLY A 72 15.92 -9.49 10.56
CA GLY A 72 17.14 -9.96 11.22
C GLY A 72 18.43 -9.44 10.56
N SER A 73 19.48 -10.26 10.60
CA SER A 73 20.83 -9.95 10.07
C SER A 73 20.87 -9.77 8.55
N HIS A 74 19.89 -10.31 7.83
CA HIS A 74 19.80 -10.25 6.36
C HIS A 74 18.79 -9.18 5.88
N GLN A 75 18.34 -8.29 6.76
CA GLN A 75 17.50 -7.17 6.35
C GLN A 75 18.24 -6.26 5.36
N CYS A 76 17.53 -5.78 4.35
CA CYS A 76 18.09 -4.92 3.31
C CYS A 76 18.78 -3.68 3.93
N PRO A 77 20.09 -3.48 3.69
CA PRO A 77 20.81 -2.31 4.20
C PRO A 77 20.33 -1.01 3.53
N GLY A 78 19.79 -1.09 2.31
CA GLY A 78 19.27 0.04 1.55
C GLY A 78 17.84 0.48 1.89
N ARG A 79 17.16 -0.14 2.87
CA ARG A 79 15.72 0.08 3.15
C ARG A 79 15.32 1.53 3.43
N HIS A 80 16.22 2.35 3.97
CA HIS A 80 15.93 3.77 4.23
C HIS A 80 16.10 4.60 2.97
N TRP A 81 17.18 4.37 2.23
CA TRP A 81 17.46 5.04 0.97
C TRP A 81 16.39 4.74 -0.08
N VAL A 82 16.04 3.47 -0.27
CA VAL A 82 15.07 3.05 -1.28
C VAL A 82 13.69 3.66 -1.05
N LYS A 83 13.26 3.83 0.21
CA LYS A 83 11.99 4.53 0.52
C LYS A 83 12.01 5.98 0.03
N VAL A 84 13.10 6.70 0.30
CA VAL A 84 13.27 8.09 -0.17
C VAL A 84 13.29 8.13 -1.70
N GLN A 85 14.07 7.25 -2.33
CA GLN A 85 14.17 7.16 -3.78
C GLN A 85 12.81 6.87 -4.43
N MET A 86 12.03 5.93 -3.89
CA MET A 86 10.70 5.55 -4.39
C MET A 86 9.72 6.72 -4.27
N LEU A 87 9.66 7.38 -3.11
CA LEU A 87 8.77 8.52 -2.89
C LEU A 87 9.14 9.70 -3.80
N LEU A 88 10.43 10.01 -3.94
CA LEU A 88 10.88 11.08 -4.82
C LEU A 88 10.56 10.77 -6.29
N SER A 89 10.82 9.53 -6.71
CA SER A 89 10.53 9.09 -8.08
C SER A 89 9.03 9.16 -8.38
N PHE A 90 8.20 8.71 -7.43
CA PHE A 90 6.75 8.82 -7.54
C PHE A 90 6.28 10.28 -7.59
N ALA A 91 6.81 11.16 -6.74
CA ALA A 91 6.48 12.57 -6.75
C ALA A 91 6.81 13.21 -8.11
N ILE A 92 8.02 13.00 -8.63
CA ILE A 92 8.45 13.53 -9.93
C ILE A 92 7.54 13.00 -11.06
N ILE A 93 7.28 11.69 -11.08
CA ILE A 93 6.47 11.07 -12.14
C ILE A 93 5.02 11.58 -12.08
N SER A 94 4.42 11.57 -10.89
CA SER A 94 3.02 11.99 -10.69
C SER A 94 2.81 13.48 -10.90
N GLU A 95 3.80 14.32 -10.60
CA GLU A 95 3.72 15.76 -10.83
C GLU A 95 3.96 16.10 -12.31
N ALA A 96 4.98 15.53 -12.94
CA ALA A 96 5.40 15.93 -14.28
C ALA A 96 4.62 15.25 -15.42
N PHE A 97 3.98 14.10 -15.18
CA PHE A 97 3.39 13.29 -16.25
C PHE A 97 1.95 12.87 -16.00
N GLU A 98 1.19 12.78 -17.07
CA GLU A 98 -0.06 12.02 -17.15
C GLU A 98 0.24 10.64 -17.75
N ILE A 99 -0.20 9.59 -17.07
CA ILE A 99 0.03 8.20 -17.46
C ILE A 99 -1.33 7.50 -17.61
N GLU A 100 -1.56 6.92 -18.80
CA GLU A 100 -2.72 6.10 -19.10
C GLU A 100 -2.27 4.65 -19.24
N LEU A 101 -2.79 3.75 -18.41
CA LEU A 101 -2.52 2.31 -18.53
C LEU A 101 -3.31 1.74 -19.70
N LEU A 102 -2.63 1.00 -20.58
CA LEU A 102 -3.24 0.26 -21.69
C LEU A 102 -3.40 -1.23 -21.39
N ALA A 103 -2.76 -1.70 -20.31
CA ALA A 103 -2.90 -3.07 -19.84
C ALA A 103 -4.30 -3.30 -19.27
N ARG A 104 -4.92 -4.42 -19.64
CA ARG A 104 -6.12 -4.92 -18.95
C ARG A 104 -5.73 -5.51 -17.61
N GLU A 105 -6.67 -5.62 -16.66
CA GLU A 105 -6.42 -6.18 -15.33
C GLU A 105 -5.78 -7.58 -15.40
N GLU A 106 -6.16 -8.39 -16.38
CA GLU A 106 -5.60 -9.73 -16.58
C GLU A 106 -4.11 -9.72 -16.94
N GLY A 107 -3.62 -8.62 -17.54
CA GLY A 107 -2.21 -8.39 -17.88
C GLY A 107 -1.38 -7.81 -16.73
N LEU A 108 -1.99 -7.52 -15.57
CA LEU A 108 -1.32 -7.04 -14.36
C LEU A 108 -0.99 -8.17 -13.37
N LYS A 109 -1.11 -9.43 -13.80
CA LYS A 109 -0.72 -10.60 -13.00
C LYS A 109 0.78 -10.56 -12.68
N VAL A 110 1.14 -11.10 -11.53
CA VAL A 110 2.53 -11.26 -11.11
C VAL A 110 3.11 -12.57 -11.60
N ASP A 111 4.38 -12.57 -12.02
CA ASP A 111 5.15 -13.78 -12.30
C ASP A 111 5.54 -14.47 -10.98
N THR A 112 4.89 -15.59 -10.67
CA THR A 112 5.17 -16.37 -9.46
C THR A 112 6.39 -17.28 -9.60
N GLY A 113 6.96 -17.46 -10.81
CA GLY A 113 8.11 -18.32 -11.05
C GLY A 113 9.40 -17.84 -10.35
N LYS A 114 9.44 -16.57 -9.95
CA LYS A 114 10.56 -15.94 -9.23
C LYS A 114 10.24 -15.66 -7.76
N TYR A 115 9.21 -16.31 -7.23
CA TYR A 115 8.83 -16.15 -5.84
C TYR A 115 9.99 -16.51 -4.90
N GLY A 116 10.18 -15.67 -3.87
CA GLY A 116 11.29 -15.81 -2.91
C GLY A 116 12.58 -15.08 -3.29
N LEU A 117 12.71 -14.58 -4.54
CA LEU A 117 13.89 -13.82 -4.99
C LEU A 117 13.81 -12.31 -4.73
N GLY A 118 12.71 -11.83 -4.15
CA GLY A 118 12.48 -10.42 -3.84
C GLY A 118 11.15 -9.92 -4.38
N ALA A 119 11.11 -8.68 -4.88
CA ALA A 119 9.92 -8.11 -5.49
C ALA A 119 9.53 -8.90 -6.74
N LEU A 120 8.25 -9.30 -6.80
CA LEU A 120 7.71 -9.99 -7.98
C LEU A 120 7.59 -9.01 -9.15
N MET A 121 7.80 -9.53 -10.35
CA MET A 121 7.67 -8.78 -11.59
C MET A 121 6.28 -9.01 -12.20
N PRO A 122 5.78 -8.09 -13.03
CA PRO A 122 4.65 -8.39 -13.90
C PRO A 122 4.93 -9.63 -14.77
N ALA A 123 3.93 -10.49 -14.94
CA ALA A 123 4.00 -11.67 -15.80
C ALA A 123 4.14 -11.29 -17.28
N GLU A 124 3.58 -10.14 -17.66
CA GLU A 124 3.59 -9.62 -19.02
C GLU A 124 3.98 -8.14 -19.04
N LYS A 125 4.33 -7.62 -20.21
CA LYS A 125 4.63 -6.19 -20.37
C LYS A 125 3.33 -5.38 -20.25
N ALA A 126 3.23 -4.56 -19.21
CA ALA A 126 2.14 -3.60 -19.05
C ALA A 126 2.34 -2.40 -19.97
N GLY A 127 1.56 -2.31 -21.05
CA GLY A 127 1.56 -1.15 -21.93
C GLY A 127 0.99 0.10 -21.24
N PHE A 128 1.55 1.27 -21.55
CA PHE A 128 1.06 2.56 -21.06
C PHE A 128 1.34 3.67 -22.08
N ARG A 129 0.58 4.76 -22.02
CA ARG A 129 0.91 6.04 -22.66
C ARG A 129 1.36 7.02 -21.59
N ILE A 130 2.35 7.83 -21.92
CA ILE A 130 2.86 8.86 -21.02
C ILE A 130 3.02 10.17 -21.77
N ARG A 131 2.58 11.26 -21.14
CA ARG A 131 2.68 12.63 -21.66
C ARG A 131 3.14 13.56 -20.55
N ARG A 132 4.05 14.50 -20.84
CA ARG A 132 4.39 15.56 -19.89
C ARG A 132 3.18 16.49 -19.69
N LYS A 133 2.86 16.82 -18.45
CA LYS A 133 1.82 17.82 -18.13
C LYS A 133 2.26 19.18 -18.65
N LYS A 134 1.31 19.97 -19.16
CA LYS A 134 1.55 21.39 -19.40
C LYS A 134 1.61 22.05 -18.04
N THR A 135 2.74 22.63 -17.68
CA THR A 135 2.85 23.45 -16.47
C THR A 135 1.79 24.55 -16.56
N ALA A 136 0.92 24.67 -15.56
CA ALA A 136 0.11 25.87 -15.40
C ALA A 136 1.11 27.00 -15.09
N VAL A 137 1.40 27.82 -16.09
CA VAL A 137 2.14 29.08 -15.93
C VAL A 137 1.17 30.12 -15.40
#